data_AF-A0A0K8QUJ5-F1
#
_entry.id   AF-A0A0K8QUJ5-F1
#
_cell.length_a   1.000
_cell.length_b   1.000
_cell.length_c   1.000
_cell.angle_alpha   90.00
_cell.angle_beta   90.00
_cell.angle_gamma   90.00
#
_symmetry.space_group_name_H-M   'P 1'
#
loop_
_entity.id
_entity.type
_entity.pdbx_description
1 polymer ?
#
loop_
_entity_poly.entity_id
_entity_poly.type
_entity_poly.pdbx_seq_one_letter_code
_entity_poly.pdbx_strand_id
1 'polypeptide(L)'
;MGIDFDINQRTREVVSELKKDPTFKDYKFFTLITYEYMGRTMFLMLEDPQDGELRLTIPIHQFILLCSTEEWHNLSLWKFAKAYELFSKTTQTALTDTLDIYSIYKSKNESFYFGDDVRANLLTVVPGDGSRLIKEAKIEKNSHGILAEVGGRKAYIPSEKYADYAPLYEPLFNFENYAICLEAFNFPIWIINRQIEDKKMAIHVRNFAEAIAFWLYKLSPQISATFNSNISDFFEIKIQLEESLFEDKQTKDIIENSEDKQYTFNLDGNSLEINIPFSKIKTFIGNTNSGEREMMRALLSAFNLVENINLTSDNINQSIDNAIPLGNAKMILLYDSQKDQLIDNRWLIKPFYISNSEIERILDEIPVSIEKIKKIPANIEKEDDKKELFNIATQLLLGTLADEIKFFEFEH
;
A
#
# COMPACT_ATOMS: atom_id res chain seq x y z
N MET A 1 -38.22 -13.14 -8.37
CA MET A 1 -37.91 -14.45 -8.99
C MET A 1 -36.47 -14.72 -8.61
N GLY A 2 -36.26 -15.20 -7.38
CA GLY A 2 -34.93 -15.36 -6.81
C GLY A 2 -34.32 -16.64 -7.34
N ILE A 3 -33.12 -16.55 -7.88
CA ILE A 3 -32.26 -17.73 -7.99
C ILE A 3 -32.09 -18.22 -6.55
N ASP A 4 -32.53 -19.44 -6.28
CA ASP A 4 -32.28 -20.14 -5.02
C ASP A 4 -30.77 -20.46 -4.99
N PHE A 5 -29.97 -19.45 -4.64
CA PHE A 5 -28.52 -19.54 -4.62
C PHE A 5 -28.12 -20.20 -3.30
N ASP A 6 -27.96 -21.52 -3.32
CA ASP A 6 -27.33 -22.24 -2.23
C ASP A 6 -25.81 -22.04 -2.30
N ILE A 7 -25.31 -21.15 -1.45
CA ILE A 7 -23.89 -20.82 -1.36
C ILE A 7 -23.03 -22.01 -0.91
N ASN A 8 -23.58 -22.93 -0.11
CA ASN A 8 -22.87 -24.13 0.32
C ASN A 8 -22.72 -25.09 -0.85
N GLN A 9 -23.81 -25.33 -1.60
CA GLN A 9 -23.75 -26.14 -2.82
C GLN A 9 -22.75 -25.56 -3.81
N ARG A 10 -22.84 -24.26 -4.11
CA ARG A 10 -21.95 -23.62 -5.10
C ARG A 10 -20.49 -23.70 -4.68
N THR A 11 -20.17 -23.39 -3.42
CA THR A 11 -18.81 -23.45 -2.91
C THR A 11 -18.25 -24.86 -2.99
N ARG A 12 -19.06 -25.86 -2.63
CA ARG A 12 -18.65 -27.27 -2.73
C ARG A 12 -18.32 -27.68 -4.16
N GLU A 13 -19.23 -27.40 -5.10
CA GLU A 13 -19.08 -27.75 -6.50
C GLU A 13 -17.79 -27.18 -7.11
N VAL A 14 -17.51 -25.89 -6.87
CA VAL A 14 -16.33 -25.22 -7.43
C VAL A 14 -15.03 -25.84 -6.92
N VAL A 15 -14.88 -26.01 -5.60
CA VAL A 15 -13.66 -26.58 -5.01
C VAL A 15 -13.48 -28.04 -5.43
N SER A 16 -14.58 -28.82 -5.46
CA SER A 16 -14.52 -30.21 -5.91
C SER A 16 -14.18 -30.34 -7.39
N GLU A 17 -14.64 -29.42 -8.25
CA GLU A 17 -14.27 -29.40 -9.66
C GLU A 17 -12.80 -29.05 -9.87
N LEU A 18 -12.28 -28.04 -9.17
CA LEU A 18 -10.86 -27.68 -9.24
C LEU A 18 -9.96 -28.84 -8.79
N LYS A 19 -10.35 -29.60 -7.76
CA LYS A 19 -9.61 -30.77 -7.30
C LYS A 19 -9.57 -31.94 -8.29
N LYS A 20 -10.47 -31.99 -9.28
CA LYS A 20 -10.42 -33.03 -10.33
C LYS A 20 -9.31 -32.79 -11.34
N ASP A 21 -8.87 -31.54 -11.49
CA ASP A 21 -7.76 -31.20 -12.38
C ASP A 21 -6.44 -31.71 -11.75
N PRO A 22 -5.70 -32.60 -12.43
CA PRO A 22 -4.41 -33.10 -11.94
C PRO A 22 -3.40 -32.00 -11.63
N THR A 23 -3.52 -30.84 -12.28
CA THR A 23 -2.65 -29.66 -12.06
C THR A 23 -2.72 -29.15 -10.63
N PHE A 24 -3.88 -29.31 -9.95
CA PHE A 24 -4.11 -28.80 -8.61
C PHE A 24 -4.07 -29.86 -7.51
N LYS A 25 -3.60 -31.07 -7.81
CA LYS A 25 -3.64 -32.21 -6.90
C LYS A 25 -2.99 -31.92 -5.54
N ASP A 26 -1.88 -31.18 -5.53
CA ASP A 26 -1.12 -30.84 -4.32
C ASP A 26 -1.36 -29.40 -3.82
N TYR A 27 -2.32 -28.69 -4.44
CA TYR A 27 -2.65 -27.32 -4.09
C TYR A 27 -3.63 -27.27 -2.92
N LYS A 28 -3.52 -26.21 -2.11
CA LYS A 28 -4.52 -25.85 -1.11
C LYS A 28 -5.39 -24.72 -1.65
N PHE A 29 -6.66 -24.72 -1.29
CA PHE A 29 -7.64 -23.77 -1.81
C PHE A 29 -8.01 -22.72 -0.77
N PHE A 30 -8.08 -21.46 -1.19
CA PHE A 30 -8.60 -20.36 -0.39
C PHE A 30 -9.96 -19.94 -0.93
N THR A 31 -10.99 -20.04 -0.11
CA THR A 31 -12.34 -19.58 -0.45
C THR A 31 -12.65 -18.32 0.36
N LEU A 32 -12.78 -17.18 -0.32
CA LEU A 32 -13.28 -15.94 0.26
C LEU A 32 -14.75 -15.76 -0.09
N ILE A 33 -15.62 -15.74 0.92
CA ILE A 33 -17.05 -15.48 0.77
C ILE A 33 -17.32 -14.06 1.23
N THR A 34 -17.71 -13.20 0.30
CA THR A 34 -18.16 -11.84 0.62
C THR A 34 -19.67 -11.73 0.55
N TYR A 35 -20.24 -10.95 1.45
CA TYR A 35 -21.68 -10.71 1.52
C TYR A 35 -21.94 -9.27 1.95
N GLU A 36 -23.16 -8.79 1.79
CA GLU A 36 -23.53 -7.46 2.27
C GLU A 36 -24.91 -7.48 2.91
N TYR A 37 -25.11 -6.59 3.88
CA TYR A 37 -26.39 -6.40 4.54
C TYR A 37 -26.70 -4.93 4.74
N MET A 38 -27.96 -4.55 4.62
CA MET A 38 -28.42 -3.19 4.92
C MET A 38 -28.98 -3.13 6.33
N GLY A 39 -28.17 -2.64 7.28
CA GLY A 39 -28.62 -2.22 8.61
C GLY A 39 -28.93 -3.31 9.65
N ARG A 40 -28.92 -4.60 9.29
CA ARG A 40 -29.10 -5.72 10.25
C ARG A 40 -28.02 -6.77 10.05
N THR A 41 -27.53 -7.37 11.14
CA THR A 41 -26.59 -8.49 11.09
C THR A 41 -27.18 -9.63 10.26
N MET A 42 -26.41 -10.12 9.31
CA MET A 42 -26.71 -11.32 8.53
C MET A 42 -25.90 -12.48 9.09
N PHE A 43 -26.57 -13.59 9.40
CA PHE A 43 -25.91 -14.84 9.76
C PHE A 43 -25.98 -15.79 8.56
N LEU A 44 -24.83 -16.19 8.04
CA LEU A 44 -24.72 -17.20 7.01
C LEU A 44 -24.49 -18.56 7.68
N MET A 45 -25.41 -19.51 7.47
CA MET A 45 -25.21 -20.90 7.89
C MET A 45 -24.36 -21.60 6.83
N LEU A 46 -23.05 -21.57 7.03
CA LEU A 46 -22.10 -22.23 6.14
C LEU A 46 -21.73 -23.61 6.67
N GLU A 47 -21.59 -24.57 5.76
CA GLU A 47 -20.99 -25.86 6.07
C GLU A 47 -19.48 -25.71 6.31
N ASP A 48 -18.87 -26.74 6.90
CA ASP A 48 -17.43 -26.77 7.09
C ASP A 48 -16.67 -26.75 5.73
N PRO A 49 -15.43 -26.22 5.70
CA PRO A 49 -14.56 -26.32 4.53
C PRO A 49 -14.25 -27.77 4.13
N GLN A 50 -14.02 -28.02 2.84
CA GLN A 50 -13.50 -29.31 2.37
C GLN A 50 -12.06 -29.53 2.82
N ASP A 51 -11.57 -30.78 2.78
CA ASP A 51 -10.17 -31.08 3.08
C ASP A 51 -9.21 -30.26 2.21
N GLY A 52 -8.20 -29.61 2.80
CA GLY A 52 -7.30 -28.71 2.08
C GLY A 52 -7.91 -27.36 1.62
N GLU A 53 -9.12 -27.01 2.06
CA GLU A 53 -9.75 -25.70 1.86
C GLU A 53 -9.64 -24.83 3.13
N LEU A 54 -9.16 -23.60 2.99
CA LEU A 54 -9.32 -22.55 3.99
C LEU A 54 -10.45 -21.62 3.55
N ARG A 55 -11.40 -21.36 4.44
CA ARG A 55 -12.56 -20.51 4.15
C ARG A 55 -12.59 -19.30 5.08
N LEU A 56 -12.82 -18.13 4.48
CA LEU A 56 -13.05 -16.89 5.20
C LEU A 56 -14.33 -16.23 4.72
N THR A 57 -15.16 -15.78 5.65
CA THR A 57 -16.35 -14.96 5.37
C THR A 57 -16.10 -13.54 5.80
N ILE A 58 -16.50 -12.54 5.01
CA ILE A 58 -16.38 -11.15 5.45
C ILE A 58 -17.42 -10.26 4.76
N PRO A 59 -18.07 -9.32 5.46
CA PRO A 59 -18.91 -8.33 4.80
C PRO A 59 -18.09 -7.49 3.79
N ILE A 60 -18.63 -7.22 2.60
CA ILE A 60 -17.89 -6.56 1.53
C ILE A 60 -17.45 -5.14 1.91
N HIS A 61 -18.27 -4.37 2.63
CA HIS A 61 -17.85 -3.06 3.13
C HIS A 61 -16.64 -3.13 4.09
N GLN A 62 -16.52 -4.20 4.88
CA GLN A 62 -15.36 -4.42 5.76
C GLN A 62 -14.15 -4.94 5.00
N PHE A 63 -14.37 -5.78 4.00
CA PHE A 63 -13.31 -6.23 3.11
C PHE A 63 -12.68 -5.05 2.37
N ILE A 64 -13.51 -4.17 1.80
CA ILE A 64 -13.04 -2.94 1.12
C ILE A 64 -12.26 -2.06 2.08
N LEU A 65 -12.76 -1.88 3.30
CA LEU A 65 -12.05 -1.14 4.36
C LEU A 65 -10.66 -1.73 4.59
N LEU A 66 -10.59 -3.03 4.90
CA LEU A 66 -9.35 -3.77 5.13
C LEU A 66 -8.38 -3.64 3.93
N CYS A 67 -8.87 -3.82 2.70
CA CYS A 67 -8.07 -3.65 1.48
C CYS A 67 -7.40 -2.27 1.38
N SER A 68 -8.02 -1.25 1.94
CA SER A 68 -7.57 0.14 1.82
C SER A 68 -6.73 0.66 2.98
N THR A 69 -6.66 -0.05 4.11
CA THR A 69 -6.08 0.49 5.36
C THR A 69 -5.02 -0.41 5.98
N GLU A 70 -4.93 -1.65 5.54
CA GLU A 70 -3.91 -2.58 6.01
C GLU A 70 -2.77 -2.68 5.00
N GLU A 71 -1.56 -2.94 5.51
CA GLU A 71 -0.43 -3.35 4.67
C GLU A 71 -0.61 -4.82 4.26
N TRP A 72 -0.90 -5.03 2.98
CA TRP A 72 -1.12 -6.36 2.42
C TRP A 72 0.17 -6.96 1.86
N HIS A 73 0.52 -8.15 2.34
CA HIS A 73 1.44 -9.05 1.66
C HIS A 73 0.64 -10.09 0.86
N ASN A 74 1.27 -10.71 -0.14
CA ASN A 74 0.61 -11.64 -1.08
C ASN A 74 -0.21 -12.76 -0.39
N LEU A 75 0.12 -13.13 0.86
CA LEU A 75 -0.52 -14.21 1.60
C LEU A 75 -1.16 -13.76 2.93
N SER A 76 -1.33 -12.46 3.19
CA SER A 76 -1.82 -12.00 4.50
C SER A 76 -3.19 -12.60 4.88
N LEU A 77 -4.17 -12.59 3.95
CA LEU A 77 -5.49 -13.19 4.19
C LEU A 77 -5.42 -14.71 4.36
N TRP A 78 -4.57 -15.37 3.56
CA TRP A 78 -4.36 -16.82 3.67
C TRP A 78 -3.80 -17.21 5.04
N LYS A 79 -2.80 -16.47 5.52
CA LYS A 79 -2.17 -16.69 6.82
C LYS A 79 -3.12 -16.45 7.97
N PHE A 80 -3.90 -15.37 7.89
CA PHE A 80 -4.97 -15.11 8.84
C PHE A 80 -5.99 -16.26 8.87
N ALA A 81 -6.49 -16.69 7.72
CA ALA A 81 -7.45 -17.80 7.62
C ALA A 81 -6.86 -19.11 8.19
N LYS A 82 -5.59 -19.40 7.90
CA LYS A 82 -4.88 -20.57 8.44
C LYS A 82 -4.73 -20.50 9.96
N ALA A 83 -4.31 -19.35 10.49
CA ALA A 83 -4.18 -19.15 11.93
C ALA A 83 -5.53 -19.26 12.63
N TYR A 84 -6.58 -18.72 12.02
CA TYR A 84 -7.94 -18.77 12.55
C TYR A 84 -8.53 -20.18 12.52
N GLU A 85 -8.30 -20.95 11.45
CA GLU A 85 -8.72 -22.36 11.36
C GLU A 85 -8.06 -23.20 12.46
N LEU A 86 -6.74 -23.04 12.65
CA LEU A 86 -5.99 -23.74 13.70
C LEU A 86 -6.48 -23.35 15.10
N PHE A 87 -6.72 -22.06 15.33
CA PHE A 87 -7.28 -21.57 16.60
C PHE A 87 -8.65 -22.19 16.87
N SER A 88 -9.51 -22.23 15.86
CA SER A 88 -10.89 -22.73 15.96
C SER A 88 -10.98 -24.24 16.22
N LYS A 89 -9.91 -25.02 15.97
CA LYS A 89 -9.86 -26.45 16.30
C LYS A 89 -9.83 -26.72 17.80
N THR A 90 -9.25 -25.81 18.59
CA THR A 90 -9.10 -25.97 20.05
C THR A 90 -9.97 -25.01 20.85
N THR A 91 -10.42 -23.92 20.24
CA THR A 91 -11.15 -22.86 20.92
C THR A 91 -12.44 -22.54 20.17
N GLN A 92 -13.57 -22.72 20.85
CA GLN A 92 -14.86 -22.27 20.35
C GLN A 92 -14.87 -20.73 20.35
N THR A 93 -15.20 -20.12 19.22
CA THR A 93 -15.27 -18.66 19.12
C THR A 93 -16.71 -18.23 18.94
N ALA A 94 -17.24 -17.48 19.91
CA ALA A 94 -18.50 -16.76 19.78
C ALA A 94 -18.18 -15.37 19.23
N LEU A 95 -18.39 -15.19 17.93
CA LEU A 95 -18.11 -13.95 17.21
C LEU A 95 -19.38 -13.37 16.61
N THR A 96 -19.40 -12.04 16.53
CA THR A 96 -20.40 -11.29 15.75
C THR A 96 -19.93 -10.95 14.35
N ASP A 97 -18.62 -10.78 14.17
CA ASP A 97 -18.04 -10.42 12.88
C ASP A 97 -16.60 -10.92 12.71
N THR A 98 -16.19 -11.09 11.46
CA THR A 98 -14.84 -11.51 11.08
C THR A 98 -13.82 -10.38 11.27
N LEU A 99 -14.24 -9.12 11.12
CA LEU A 99 -13.37 -7.98 11.38
C LEU A 99 -12.97 -7.87 12.86
N ASP A 100 -13.85 -8.25 13.79
CA ASP A 100 -13.55 -8.22 15.22
C ASP A 100 -12.43 -9.22 15.57
N ILE A 101 -12.54 -10.46 15.08
CA ILE A 101 -11.49 -11.47 15.30
C ILE A 101 -10.19 -11.15 14.55
N TYR A 102 -10.28 -10.52 13.38
CA TYR A 102 -9.10 -9.99 12.67
C TYR A 102 -8.40 -8.88 13.46
N SER A 103 -9.15 -7.98 14.09
CA SER A 103 -8.61 -6.93 14.96
C SER A 103 -7.82 -7.51 16.14
N ILE A 104 -8.32 -8.59 16.75
CA ILE A 104 -7.61 -9.32 17.81
C ILE A 104 -6.30 -9.90 17.26
N TYR A 105 -6.36 -10.61 16.13
CA TYR A 105 -5.19 -11.18 15.46
C TYR A 105 -4.10 -10.11 15.20
N LYS A 106 -4.48 -8.94 14.66
CA LYS A 106 -3.55 -7.83 14.43
C LYS A 106 -2.99 -7.25 15.73
N SER A 107 -3.82 -7.09 16.76
CA SER A 107 -3.37 -6.57 18.08
C SER A 107 -2.35 -7.48 18.78
N LYS A 108 -2.27 -8.75 18.35
CA LYS A 108 -1.35 -9.78 18.85
C LYS A 108 -0.23 -10.08 17.85
N ASN A 109 0.17 -9.06 17.08
CA ASN A 109 1.22 -9.15 16.07
C ASN A 109 0.98 -10.29 15.07
N GLU A 110 -0.24 -10.44 14.56
CA GLU A 110 -0.58 -11.49 13.59
C GLU A 110 -0.49 -12.90 14.18
N SER A 111 -1.04 -13.08 15.38
CA SER A 111 -1.12 -14.38 16.08
C SER A 111 -2.40 -14.51 16.92
N PHE A 112 -2.71 -15.74 17.34
CA PHE A 112 -3.74 -16.04 18.35
C PHE A 112 -3.12 -16.56 19.65
N TYR A 113 -1.94 -16.03 19.98
CA TYR A 113 -1.23 -16.33 21.21
C TYR A 113 -1.66 -15.37 22.32
N PHE A 114 -2.20 -15.92 23.41
CA PHE A 114 -2.73 -15.14 24.53
C PHE A 114 -1.83 -15.18 25.78
N GLY A 115 -0.75 -15.95 25.75
CA GLY A 115 0.20 -16.15 26.86
C GLY A 115 0.48 -17.64 27.10
N ASP A 116 1.40 -17.92 28.05
CA ASP A 116 1.85 -19.29 28.38
C ASP A 116 0.84 -20.08 29.22
N ASP A 117 -0.26 -19.45 29.64
CA ASP A 117 -1.32 -20.08 30.41
C ASP A 117 -2.10 -21.10 29.56
N VAL A 118 -2.83 -22.00 30.23
CA VAL A 118 -3.69 -22.98 29.56
C VAL A 118 -4.68 -22.26 28.65
N ARG A 119 -4.64 -22.59 27.36
CA ARG A 119 -5.47 -21.96 26.34
C ARG A 119 -6.95 -22.10 26.68
N ALA A 120 -7.68 -20.98 26.63
CA ALA A 120 -9.12 -20.98 26.83
C ALA A 120 -9.83 -21.81 25.73
N ASN A 121 -10.81 -22.60 26.13
CA ASN A 121 -11.64 -23.40 25.22
C ASN A 121 -12.81 -22.59 24.61
N LEU A 122 -13.08 -21.39 25.13
CA LEU A 122 -14.07 -20.46 24.64
C LEU A 122 -13.47 -19.05 24.56
N LEU A 123 -13.58 -18.41 23.40
CA LEU A 123 -13.33 -16.99 23.21
C LEU A 123 -14.66 -16.31 22.84
N THR A 124 -15.06 -15.34 23.65
CA THR A 124 -16.19 -14.45 23.32
C THR A 124 -15.61 -13.13 22.83
N VAL A 125 -15.89 -12.77 21.59
CA VAL A 125 -15.48 -11.49 21.00
C VAL A 125 -16.62 -10.51 21.16
N VAL A 126 -16.34 -9.33 21.71
CA VAL A 126 -17.37 -8.33 21.97
C VAL A 126 -17.60 -7.53 20.69
N PRO A 127 -18.86 -7.27 20.30
CA PRO A 127 -19.14 -6.47 19.11
C PRO A 127 -18.44 -5.13 19.20
N GLY A 128 -17.67 -4.80 18.16
CA GLY A 128 -16.99 -3.52 18.05
C GLY A 128 -15.51 -3.55 18.42
N ASP A 129 -14.91 -4.70 18.72
CA ASP A 129 -13.45 -4.85 18.79
C ASP A 129 -12.77 -4.50 17.44
N GLY A 130 -13.48 -4.66 16.33
CA GLY A 130 -13.11 -4.19 14.99
C GLY A 130 -13.34 -2.69 14.76
N SER A 131 -14.09 -2.00 15.63
CA SER A 131 -14.39 -0.56 15.48
C SER A 131 -13.12 0.30 15.55
N ARG A 132 -12.09 -0.18 16.25
CA ARG A 132 -10.78 0.49 16.29
C ARG A 132 -10.19 0.57 14.89
N LEU A 133 -10.14 -0.55 14.15
CA LEU A 133 -9.65 -0.59 12.77
C LEU A 133 -10.49 0.32 11.86
N ILE A 134 -11.82 0.30 12.01
CA ILE A 134 -12.72 1.19 11.25
C ILE A 134 -12.43 2.67 11.54
N LYS A 135 -12.21 3.02 12.81
CA LYS A 135 -11.95 4.39 13.22
C LYS A 135 -10.59 4.87 12.72
N GLU A 136 -9.54 4.08 12.92
CA GLU A 136 -8.18 4.37 12.45
C GLU A 136 -8.17 4.56 10.94
N ALA A 137 -8.79 3.63 10.20
CA ALA A 137 -8.99 3.71 8.76
C ALA A 137 -9.66 5.01 8.29
N LYS A 138 -10.74 5.43 8.96
CA LYS A 138 -11.46 6.67 8.61
C LYS A 138 -10.64 7.91 8.87
N ILE A 139 -9.84 7.92 9.95
CA ILE A 139 -8.94 9.03 10.28
C ILE A 139 -7.80 9.11 9.25
N GLU A 140 -7.23 7.96 8.89
CA GLU A 140 -6.13 7.86 7.93
C GLU A 140 -6.56 8.30 6.53
N LYS A 141 -7.68 7.78 6.03
CA LYS A 141 -8.25 8.17 4.73
C LYS A 141 -8.69 9.61 4.66
N ASN A 142 -9.12 10.20 5.79
CA ASN A 142 -9.62 11.57 5.87
C ASN A 142 -10.55 11.96 4.70
N SER A 143 -11.53 11.11 4.38
CA SER A 143 -12.35 11.26 3.17
C SER A 143 -13.28 12.48 3.28
N HIS A 144 -13.21 13.41 2.32
CA HIS A 144 -14.10 14.57 2.28
C HIS A 144 -14.18 15.16 0.86
N GLY A 145 -15.10 16.13 0.67
CA GLY A 145 -15.26 16.81 -0.62
C GLY A 145 -14.30 17.99 -0.75
N ILE A 146 -13.49 18.01 -1.81
CA ILE A 146 -12.52 19.06 -2.11
C ILE A 146 -13.01 19.88 -3.31
N LEU A 147 -12.99 21.21 -3.21
CA LEU A 147 -13.49 22.11 -4.25
C LEU A 147 -12.62 22.03 -5.52
N ALA A 148 -13.25 21.83 -6.68
CA ALA A 148 -12.63 21.86 -8.00
C ALA A 148 -13.56 22.49 -9.04
N GLU A 149 -13.07 22.72 -10.26
CA GLU A 149 -13.90 23.05 -11.42
C GLU A 149 -14.02 21.85 -12.36
N VAL A 150 -15.27 21.48 -12.69
CA VAL A 150 -15.57 20.39 -13.63
C VAL A 150 -16.53 20.93 -14.69
N GLY A 151 -16.08 20.96 -15.94
CA GLY A 151 -16.89 21.46 -17.06
C GLY A 151 -17.35 22.92 -16.86
N GLY A 152 -16.50 23.78 -16.30
CA GLY A 152 -16.79 25.19 -16.03
C GLY A 152 -17.73 25.43 -14.83
N ARG A 153 -17.95 24.42 -13.98
CA ARG A 153 -18.76 24.54 -12.76
C ARG A 153 -17.98 24.11 -11.54
N LYS A 154 -18.11 24.89 -10.46
CA LYS A 154 -17.58 24.53 -9.14
C LYS A 154 -18.32 23.30 -8.58
N ALA A 155 -17.57 22.29 -8.17
CA ALA A 155 -18.09 21.08 -7.55
C ALA A 155 -17.16 20.60 -6.43
N TYR A 156 -17.71 19.90 -5.45
CA TYR A 156 -16.90 19.20 -4.45
C TYR A 156 -16.63 17.78 -4.95
N ILE A 157 -15.36 17.46 -5.13
CA ILE A 157 -14.87 16.14 -5.53
C ILE A 157 -14.58 15.33 -4.27
N PRO A 158 -15.32 14.24 -4.01
CA PRO A 158 -14.99 13.29 -2.96
C PRO A 158 -13.59 12.72 -3.18
N SER A 159 -12.74 12.93 -2.21
CA SER A 159 -11.33 12.54 -2.26
C SER A 159 -10.90 11.90 -0.94
N GLU A 160 -9.86 11.08 -1.00
CA GLU A 160 -9.23 10.46 0.18
C GLU A 160 -7.75 10.80 0.19
N LYS A 161 -7.20 10.96 1.40
CA LYS A 161 -5.78 11.12 1.63
C LYS A 161 -5.08 9.81 1.25
N TYR A 162 -4.02 9.90 0.45
CA TYR A 162 -3.27 8.72 0.00
C TYR A 162 -1.79 8.74 0.40
N ALA A 163 -1.28 9.85 0.96
CA ALA A 163 0.13 10.01 1.32
C ALA A 163 0.31 10.51 2.75
N ASP A 164 1.22 9.89 3.52
CA ASP A 164 1.46 10.29 4.92
C ASP A 164 2.44 11.45 5.11
N TYR A 165 3.24 11.75 4.10
CA TYR A 165 4.31 12.75 4.16
C TYR A 165 3.85 14.18 3.82
N ALA A 166 2.63 14.34 3.29
CA ALA A 166 2.03 15.61 2.90
C ALA A 166 0.49 15.48 2.83
N PRO A 167 -0.30 16.57 2.94
CA PRO A 167 -1.76 16.54 2.81
C PRO A 167 -2.16 16.38 1.33
N LEU A 168 -1.85 15.22 0.76
CA LEU A 168 -2.15 14.85 -0.61
C LEU A 168 -3.37 13.93 -0.68
N TYR A 169 -4.26 14.27 -1.59
CA TYR A 169 -5.53 13.60 -1.78
C TYR A 169 -5.69 13.15 -3.22
N GLU A 170 -6.30 11.99 -3.40
CA GLU A 170 -6.72 11.47 -4.70
C GLU A 170 -8.24 11.41 -4.77
N PRO A 171 -8.84 11.69 -5.93
CA PRO A 171 -10.28 11.63 -6.08
C PRO A 171 -10.77 10.17 -6.05
N LEU A 172 -11.91 9.92 -5.41
CA LEU A 172 -12.55 8.61 -5.37
C LEU A 172 -13.04 8.12 -6.74
N PHE A 173 -13.14 9.04 -7.70
CA PHE A 173 -13.52 8.77 -9.06
C PHE A 173 -12.81 9.74 -10.00
N ASN A 174 -12.36 9.22 -11.13
CA ASN A 174 -11.63 10.00 -12.12
C ASN A 174 -12.55 11.05 -12.75
N PHE A 175 -12.22 12.32 -12.55
CA PHE A 175 -12.85 13.46 -13.26
C PHE A 175 -11.92 14.10 -14.30
N GLU A 176 -10.64 13.74 -14.26
CA GLU A 176 -9.58 14.07 -15.22
C GLU A 176 -8.76 12.77 -15.47
N ASN A 177 -7.91 12.74 -16.51
CA ASN A 177 -7.09 11.55 -16.79
C ASN A 177 -6.12 11.23 -15.64
N TYR A 178 -5.63 12.27 -14.97
CA TYR A 178 -4.91 12.18 -13.70
C TYR A 178 -5.13 13.45 -12.89
N ALA A 179 -5.38 13.29 -11.60
CA ALA A 179 -5.51 14.39 -10.66
C ALA A 179 -5.09 13.96 -9.25
N ILE A 180 -4.31 14.81 -8.60
CA ILE A 180 -4.08 14.79 -7.15
C ILE A 180 -4.31 16.20 -6.60
N CYS A 181 -4.65 16.32 -5.33
CA CYS A 181 -4.86 17.60 -4.66
C CYS A 181 -3.92 17.78 -3.48
N LEU A 182 -3.36 18.98 -3.35
CA LEU A 182 -2.63 19.45 -2.18
C LEU A 182 -3.48 20.41 -1.36
N GLU A 183 -3.75 20.07 -0.09
CA GLU A 183 -4.44 20.94 0.87
C GLU A 183 -3.46 21.53 1.91
N ALA A 184 -2.55 22.38 1.44
CA ALA A 184 -1.58 23.09 2.30
C ALA A 184 -1.88 24.60 2.45
N PHE A 185 -2.90 25.09 1.75
CA PHE A 185 -3.28 26.49 1.65
C PHE A 185 -4.76 26.67 2.05
N ASN A 186 -5.25 27.90 2.11
CA ASN A 186 -6.68 28.18 2.37
C ASN A 186 -7.59 27.79 1.19
N PHE A 187 -7.00 27.26 0.12
CA PHE A 187 -7.64 26.76 -1.09
C PHE A 187 -6.91 25.48 -1.52
N PRO A 188 -7.59 24.53 -2.19
CA PRO A 188 -6.96 23.34 -2.76
C PRO A 188 -6.15 23.68 -4.01
N ILE A 189 -4.99 23.04 -4.16
CA ILE A 189 -4.22 23.03 -5.40
C ILE A 189 -4.35 21.68 -6.08
N TRP A 190 -5.07 21.63 -7.20
CA TRP A 190 -5.18 20.45 -8.04
C TRP A 190 -3.99 20.38 -9.00
N ILE A 191 -3.30 19.25 -9.01
CA ILE A 191 -2.22 18.97 -9.96
C ILE A 191 -2.74 17.92 -10.92
N ILE A 192 -2.95 18.32 -12.16
CA ILE A 192 -3.68 17.51 -13.15
C ILE A 192 -2.86 17.29 -14.41
N ASN A 193 -3.18 16.23 -15.13
CA ASN A 193 -2.66 15.95 -16.47
C ASN A 193 -3.77 15.33 -17.33
N ARG A 194 -3.79 15.72 -18.60
CA ARG A 194 -4.81 15.28 -19.60
C ARG A 194 -4.23 14.43 -20.73
N GLN A 195 -2.93 14.13 -20.69
CA GLN A 195 -2.22 13.35 -21.72
C GLN A 195 -2.27 11.85 -21.47
N ILE A 196 -2.57 11.41 -20.25
CA ILE A 196 -2.52 9.99 -19.90
C ILE A 196 -3.58 9.19 -20.67
N GLU A 197 -3.11 8.22 -21.44
CA GLU A 197 -3.94 7.24 -22.13
C GLU A 197 -3.78 5.83 -21.55
N ASP A 198 -2.65 5.55 -20.89
CA ASP A 198 -2.33 4.25 -20.32
C ASP A 198 -1.61 4.31 -18.96
N LYS A 199 -1.41 3.13 -18.36
CA LYS A 199 -0.77 3.00 -17.04
C LYS A 199 0.72 3.38 -17.02
N LYS A 200 1.46 3.22 -18.12
CA LYS A 200 2.87 3.59 -18.18
C LYS A 200 3.02 5.11 -18.14
N MET A 201 2.22 5.83 -18.93
CA MET A 201 2.19 7.30 -18.91
C MET A 201 1.84 7.84 -17.53
N ALA A 202 0.88 7.20 -16.84
CA ALA A 202 0.47 7.59 -15.49
C ALA A 202 1.62 7.57 -14.47
N ILE A 203 2.56 6.62 -14.57
CA ILE A 203 3.73 6.55 -13.67
C ILE A 203 4.63 7.78 -13.84
N HIS A 204 4.93 8.17 -15.08
CA HIS A 204 5.77 9.33 -15.35
C HIS A 204 5.14 10.62 -14.84
N VAL A 205 3.86 10.84 -15.15
CA VAL A 205 3.11 12.00 -14.66
C VAL A 205 3.05 12.03 -13.14
N ARG A 206 2.78 10.89 -12.50
CA ARG A 206 2.71 10.77 -11.04
C ARG A 206 3.99 11.25 -10.38
N ASN A 207 5.15 10.85 -10.88
CA ASN A 207 6.44 11.26 -10.32
C ASN A 207 6.62 12.79 -10.30
N PHE A 208 6.24 13.47 -11.38
CA PHE A 208 6.31 14.94 -11.45
C PHE A 208 5.24 15.60 -10.59
N ALA A 209 4.00 15.11 -10.63
CA ALA A 209 2.90 15.66 -9.87
C ALA A 209 3.17 15.58 -8.36
N GLU A 210 3.57 14.42 -7.87
CA GLU A 210 3.89 14.22 -6.45
C GLU A 210 5.11 15.03 -6.02
N ALA A 211 6.15 15.14 -6.85
CA ALA A 211 7.30 15.97 -6.55
C ALA A 211 6.91 17.46 -6.43
N ILE A 212 6.10 17.98 -7.36
CA ILE A 212 5.59 19.36 -7.28
C ILE A 212 4.75 19.54 -6.02
N ALA A 213 3.82 18.62 -5.74
CA ALA A 213 2.93 18.70 -4.58
C ALA A 213 3.73 18.68 -3.26
N PHE A 214 4.68 17.76 -3.15
CA PHE A 214 5.54 17.60 -1.98
C PHE A 214 6.38 18.86 -1.72
N TRP A 215 7.02 19.41 -2.77
CA TRP A 215 7.85 20.60 -2.58
C TRP A 215 7.03 21.86 -2.35
N LEU A 216 5.85 22.01 -2.96
CA LEU A 216 4.91 23.07 -2.60
C LEU A 216 4.48 22.97 -1.15
N TYR A 217 4.20 21.77 -0.65
CA TYR A 217 3.91 21.55 0.77
C TYR A 217 5.08 22.01 1.65
N LYS A 218 6.32 21.63 1.33
CA LYS A 218 7.50 22.07 2.09
C LYS A 218 7.75 23.59 2.02
N LEU A 219 7.40 24.22 0.91
CA LEU A 219 7.49 25.67 0.71
C LEU A 219 6.35 26.44 1.39
N SER A 220 5.23 25.79 1.66
CA SER A 220 4.01 26.43 2.18
C SER A 220 4.24 27.37 3.37
N PRO A 221 5.08 27.08 4.39
CA PRO A 221 5.27 28.01 5.52
C PRO A 221 5.79 29.39 5.11
N GLN A 222 6.44 29.51 3.95
CA GLN A 222 7.04 30.75 3.46
C GLN A 222 6.20 31.46 2.41
N ILE A 223 5.40 30.71 1.63
CA ILE A 223 4.63 31.25 0.50
C ILE A 223 3.13 31.37 0.79
N SER A 224 2.61 30.68 1.83
CA SER A 224 1.17 30.63 2.12
C SER A 224 0.55 32.00 2.38
N ALA A 225 1.25 32.93 3.04
CA ALA A 225 0.72 34.27 3.28
C ALA A 225 0.42 35.01 1.96
N THR A 226 1.35 34.95 1.00
CA THR A 226 1.18 35.55 -0.33
C THR A 226 0.11 34.81 -1.13
N PHE A 227 0.11 33.48 -1.10
CA PHE A 227 -0.83 32.69 -1.91
C PHE A 227 -2.27 32.82 -1.40
N ASN A 228 -2.48 32.66 -0.09
CA ASN A 228 -3.80 32.73 0.55
C ASN A 228 -4.47 34.10 0.43
N SER A 229 -3.70 35.17 0.21
CA SER A 229 -4.23 36.53 0.05
C SER A 229 -4.70 36.82 -1.38
N ASN A 230 -4.21 36.06 -2.36
CA ASN A 230 -4.39 36.35 -3.79
C ASN A 230 -5.20 35.27 -4.53
N ILE A 231 -5.36 34.08 -3.95
CA ILE A 231 -6.13 32.97 -4.53
C ILE A 231 -7.24 32.59 -3.53
N SER A 232 -8.50 32.58 -3.98
CA SER A 232 -9.67 32.49 -3.09
C SER A 232 -10.40 31.15 -3.09
N ASP A 233 -10.48 30.45 -4.23
CA ASP A 233 -11.34 29.27 -4.37
C ASP A 233 -10.55 27.97 -4.49
N PHE A 234 -9.84 27.79 -5.60
CA PHE A 234 -9.00 26.65 -5.93
C PHE A 234 -7.95 27.13 -6.95
N PHE A 235 -6.89 26.35 -7.13
CA PHE A 235 -5.90 26.57 -8.18
C PHE A 235 -5.56 25.27 -8.88
N GLU A 236 -5.33 25.31 -10.19
CA GLU A 236 -4.90 24.17 -10.98
C GLU A 236 -3.46 24.35 -11.45
N ILE A 237 -2.66 23.29 -11.33
CA ILE A 237 -1.37 23.16 -12.01
C ILE A 237 -1.51 22.05 -13.05
N LYS A 238 -1.60 22.45 -14.32
CA LYS A 238 -1.70 21.53 -15.46
C LYS A 238 -0.30 21.12 -15.90
N ILE A 239 0.10 19.89 -15.58
CA ILE A 239 1.39 19.35 -16.02
C ILE A 239 1.24 18.82 -17.44
N GLN A 240 2.11 19.29 -18.33
CA GLN A 240 2.27 18.79 -19.69
C GLN A 240 3.69 18.27 -19.86
N LEU A 241 3.82 16.98 -20.18
CA LEU A 241 5.09 16.32 -20.45
C LEU A 241 5.30 16.25 -21.96
N GLU A 242 6.49 16.61 -22.46
CA GLU A 242 6.86 16.37 -23.87
C GLU A 242 6.74 14.87 -24.20
N GLU A 243 6.09 14.51 -25.31
CA GLU A 243 5.71 13.12 -25.65
C GLU A 243 6.87 12.11 -25.55
N SER A 244 8.08 12.55 -25.92
CA SER A 244 9.31 11.76 -25.79
C SER A 244 9.67 11.31 -24.37
N LEU A 245 9.03 11.86 -23.34
CA LEU A 245 9.13 11.42 -21.93
C LEU A 245 8.38 10.12 -21.66
N PHE A 246 7.42 9.76 -22.49
CA PHE A 246 6.66 8.51 -22.40
C PHE A 246 7.28 7.37 -23.19
N GLU A 247 8.30 7.66 -24.00
CA GLU A 247 9.03 6.67 -24.79
C GLU A 247 10.06 5.95 -23.91
N ASP A 248 10.17 4.62 -24.07
CA ASP A 248 11.19 3.79 -23.41
C ASP A 248 12.59 4.14 -23.98
N LYS A 249 13.20 5.22 -23.49
CA LYS A 249 14.54 5.70 -23.90
C LYS A 249 15.60 5.35 -22.89
N GLN A 250 16.81 5.05 -23.37
CA GLN A 250 17.93 4.77 -22.49
C GLN A 250 18.46 6.07 -21.87
N THR A 251 18.98 5.98 -20.64
CA THR A 251 19.60 7.12 -19.95
C THR A 251 20.75 7.73 -20.76
N LYS A 252 21.44 6.94 -21.58
CA LYS A 252 22.47 7.42 -22.50
C LYS A 252 21.89 8.35 -23.58
N ASP A 253 20.76 7.99 -24.17
CA ASP A 253 20.08 8.78 -25.21
C ASP A 253 19.59 10.14 -24.67
N ILE A 254 19.20 10.17 -23.39
CA ILE A 254 18.77 11.38 -22.68
C ILE A 254 19.93 12.39 -22.51
N ILE A 255 21.12 11.90 -22.18
CA ILE A 255 22.30 12.72 -21.87
C ILE A 255 22.94 13.29 -23.14
N GLU A 256 22.97 12.51 -24.23
CA GLU A 256 23.77 12.84 -25.42
C GLU A 256 23.02 13.72 -26.46
N ASN A 257 21.68 13.78 -26.44
CA ASN A 257 20.90 14.32 -27.58
C ASN A 257 19.83 15.38 -27.26
N SER A 258 19.84 16.02 -26.08
CA SER A 258 18.79 17.01 -25.76
C SER A 258 19.29 18.47 -25.81
N GLU A 259 18.76 19.26 -26.75
CA GLU A 259 18.84 20.72 -26.70
C GLU A 259 18.29 21.22 -25.36
N ASP A 260 18.96 22.15 -24.70
CA ASP A 260 18.58 22.63 -23.36
C ASP A 260 17.36 23.56 -23.40
N LYS A 261 16.19 23.00 -23.71
CA LYS A 261 14.91 23.71 -23.67
C LYS A 261 14.56 24.09 -22.23
N GLN A 262 14.01 25.29 -22.03
CA GLN A 262 13.52 25.75 -20.73
C GLN A 262 12.07 25.30 -20.48
N TYR A 263 11.67 25.27 -19.20
CA TYR A 263 10.25 25.14 -18.84
C TYR A 263 9.46 26.30 -19.43
N THR A 264 8.25 26.02 -19.94
CA THR A 264 7.33 27.08 -20.39
C THR A 264 6.05 27.04 -19.59
N PHE A 265 5.45 28.22 -19.40
CA PHE A 265 4.30 28.41 -18.53
C PHE A 265 3.23 29.22 -19.23
N ASN A 266 1.97 28.87 -19.00
CA ASN A 266 0.81 29.61 -19.48
C ASN A 266 -0.23 29.71 -18.37
N LEU A 267 -0.74 30.91 -18.10
CA LEU A 267 -1.80 31.12 -17.10
C LEU A 267 -3.13 31.33 -17.81
N ASP A 268 -4.13 30.54 -17.45
CA ASP A 268 -5.51 30.67 -17.91
C ASP A 268 -6.45 30.65 -16.70
N GLY A 269 -6.91 31.84 -16.28
CA GLY A 269 -7.70 32.00 -15.06
C GLY A 269 -6.96 31.48 -13.81
N ASN A 270 -7.57 30.54 -13.09
CA ASN A 270 -7.00 29.89 -11.90
C ASN A 270 -6.15 28.65 -12.25
N SER A 271 -5.71 28.51 -13.49
CA SER A 271 -4.94 27.36 -13.95
C SER A 271 -3.60 27.78 -14.52
N LEU A 272 -2.51 27.29 -13.93
CA LEU A 272 -1.15 27.42 -14.44
C LEU A 272 -0.75 26.14 -15.17
N GLU A 273 -0.54 26.22 -16.47
CA GLU A 273 0.06 25.14 -17.25
C GLU A 273 1.58 25.21 -17.19
N ILE A 274 2.23 24.07 -16.94
CA ILE A 274 3.68 23.88 -16.99
C ILE A 274 4.01 22.82 -18.04
N ASN A 275 4.80 23.21 -19.03
CA ASN A 275 5.37 22.29 -20.01
C ASN A 275 6.79 21.88 -19.56
N ILE A 276 6.97 20.58 -19.31
CA ILE A 276 8.23 19.97 -18.90
C ILE A 276 8.87 19.33 -20.14
N PRO A 277 9.95 19.92 -20.68
CA PRO A 277 10.62 19.35 -21.84
C PRO A 277 11.47 18.15 -21.46
N PHE A 278 11.65 17.23 -22.40
CA PHE A 278 12.44 16.01 -22.24
C PHE A 278 13.89 16.29 -21.83
N SER A 279 14.44 17.42 -22.31
CA SER A 279 15.80 17.87 -21.99
C SER A 279 16.05 18.09 -20.49
N LYS A 280 15.01 18.33 -19.69
CA LYS A 280 15.14 18.53 -18.25
C LYS A 280 15.32 17.23 -17.49
N ILE A 281 15.07 16.06 -18.07
CA ILE A 281 15.29 14.77 -17.39
C ILE A 281 16.73 14.63 -16.89
N LYS A 282 17.71 15.14 -17.64
CA LYS A 282 19.12 15.10 -17.26
C LYS A 282 19.40 15.76 -15.90
N THR A 283 18.61 16.76 -15.50
CA THR A 283 18.81 17.48 -14.23
C THR A 283 18.31 16.69 -13.03
N PHE A 284 17.43 15.70 -13.27
CA PHE A 284 16.95 14.76 -12.28
C PHE A 284 17.82 13.49 -12.19
N ILE A 285 18.82 13.31 -13.06
CA ILE A 285 19.77 12.20 -12.96
C ILE A 285 20.75 12.47 -11.79
N GLY A 286 21.02 11.45 -10.98
CA GLY A 286 21.97 11.51 -9.88
C GLY A 286 21.32 11.46 -8.50
N ASN A 287 22.15 11.56 -7.47
CA ASN A 287 21.74 11.38 -6.07
C ASN A 287 21.28 12.67 -5.37
N THR A 288 21.35 13.82 -6.04
CA THR A 288 20.94 15.11 -5.47
C THR A 288 19.59 15.58 -6.02
N ASN A 289 18.95 16.49 -5.29
CA ASN A 289 17.69 17.13 -5.67
C ASN A 289 17.87 18.42 -6.52
N SER A 290 18.95 18.52 -7.30
CA SER A 290 19.24 19.72 -8.11
C SER A 290 18.16 20.00 -9.16
N GLY A 291 17.66 18.96 -9.83
CA GLY A 291 16.59 19.08 -10.83
C GLY A 291 15.28 19.55 -10.21
N GLU A 292 14.90 19.02 -9.04
CA GLU A 292 13.72 19.50 -8.32
C GLU A 292 13.88 20.96 -7.89
N ARG A 293 15.05 21.36 -7.39
CA ARG A 293 15.31 22.77 -7.04
C ARG A 293 15.16 23.70 -8.24
N GLU A 294 15.66 23.30 -9.41
CA GLU A 294 15.50 24.06 -10.65
C GLU A 294 14.03 24.16 -11.08
N MET A 295 13.31 23.03 -11.10
CA MET A 295 11.89 22.97 -11.44
C MET A 295 11.05 23.86 -10.52
N MET A 296 11.29 23.78 -9.21
CA MET A 296 10.55 24.57 -8.22
C MET A 296 10.88 26.06 -8.30
N ARG A 297 12.12 26.46 -8.63
CA ARG A 297 12.46 27.86 -8.93
C ARG A 297 11.68 28.38 -10.14
N ALA A 298 11.60 27.60 -11.21
CA ALA A 298 10.86 27.96 -12.41
C ALA A 298 9.36 28.08 -12.10
N LEU A 299 8.79 27.12 -11.34
CA LEU A 299 7.39 27.13 -10.94
C LEU A 299 7.04 28.33 -10.04
N LEU A 300 7.84 28.61 -9.00
CA LEU A 300 7.64 29.80 -8.15
C LEU A 300 7.75 31.11 -8.94
N SER A 301 8.65 31.17 -9.92
CA SER A 301 8.75 32.33 -10.82
C SER A 301 7.49 32.46 -11.69
N ALA A 302 6.90 31.35 -12.13
CA ALA A 302 5.68 31.35 -12.92
C ALA A 302 4.44 31.78 -12.13
N PHE A 303 4.43 31.60 -10.79
CA PHE A 303 3.36 32.15 -9.95
C PHE A 303 3.30 33.68 -9.96
N ASN A 304 4.35 34.39 -10.38
CA ASN A 304 4.28 35.84 -10.62
C ASN A 304 3.39 36.23 -11.81
N LEU A 305 2.93 35.26 -12.63
CA LEU A 305 1.90 35.50 -13.64
C LEU A 305 0.52 35.69 -13.00
N VAL A 306 0.30 35.16 -11.80
CA VAL A 306 -0.96 35.29 -11.06
C VAL A 306 -1.08 36.71 -10.52
N GLU A 307 -2.25 37.32 -10.69
CA GLU A 307 -2.50 38.69 -10.27
C GLU A 307 -2.15 38.88 -8.77
N ASN A 308 -1.45 39.96 -8.45
CA ASN A 308 -1.06 40.35 -7.09
C ASN A 308 -0.08 39.41 -6.36
N ILE A 309 0.47 38.39 -7.03
CA ILE A 309 1.62 37.62 -6.54
C ILE A 309 2.90 38.27 -7.06
N ASN A 310 3.81 38.66 -6.14
CA ASN A 310 5.11 39.20 -6.49
C ASN A 310 6.21 38.58 -5.61
N LEU A 311 6.81 37.51 -6.12
CA LEU A 311 7.96 36.83 -5.56
C LEU A 311 9.22 37.29 -6.28
N THR A 312 10.07 38.04 -5.59
CA THR A 312 11.37 38.46 -6.14
C THR A 312 12.30 37.25 -6.30
N SER A 313 13.25 37.33 -7.23
CA SER A 313 14.24 36.26 -7.43
C SER A 313 15.02 35.92 -6.15
N ASP A 314 15.33 36.91 -5.34
CA ASP A 314 16.02 36.71 -4.05
C ASP A 314 15.14 35.96 -3.06
N ASN A 315 13.86 36.31 -2.95
CA ASN A 315 12.91 35.61 -2.11
C ASN A 315 12.73 34.16 -2.57
N ILE A 316 12.60 33.93 -3.88
CA ILE A 316 12.49 32.57 -4.47
C ILE A 316 13.74 31.75 -4.12
N ASN A 317 14.93 32.29 -4.34
CA ASN A 317 16.18 31.58 -4.06
C ASN A 317 16.32 31.25 -2.57
N GLN A 318 16.05 32.22 -1.70
CA GLN A 318 16.06 32.01 -0.25
C GLN A 318 15.05 30.94 0.17
N SER A 319 13.85 30.95 -0.43
CA SER A 319 12.83 29.96 -0.12
C SER A 319 13.22 28.55 -0.51
N ILE A 320 13.81 28.41 -1.70
CA ILE A 320 14.30 27.12 -2.21
C ILE A 320 15.48 26.63 -1.37
N ASP A 321 16.40 27.50 -0.96
CA ASP A 321 17.55 27.13 -0.14
C ASP A 321 17.13 26.64 1.25
N ASN A 322 16.09 27.25 1.81
CA ASN A 322 15.56 26.88 3.12
C ASN A 322 14.67 25.62 3.09
N ALA A 323 13.74 25.53 2.14
CA ALA A 323 12.73 24.46 2.12
C ALA A 323 13.18 23.21 1.34
N ILE A 324 14.08 23.38 0.38
CA ILE A 324 14.57 22.33 -0.52
C ILE A 324 16.10 22.33 -0.51
N PRO A 325 16.77 22.15 0.65
CA PRO A 325 18.23 22.21 0.72
C PRO A 325 18.87 21.22 -0.25
N LEU A 326 19.99 21.61 -0.86
CA LEU A 326 20.70 20.74 -1.79
C LEU A 326 21.21 19.50 -1.06
N GLY A 327 20.79 18.32 -1.52
CA GLY A 327 21.18 17.05 -0.90
C GLY A 327 20.38 15.88 -1.43
N ASN A 328 20.29 14.82 -0.63
CA ASN A 328 19.73 13.53 -1.05
C ASN A 328 18.21 13.43 -0.90
N ALA A 329 17.53 14.50 -0.49
CA ALA A 329 16.08 14.55 -0.36
C ALA A 329 15.46 14.69 -1.75
N LYS A 330 15.39 13.59 -2.50
CA LYS A 330 14.92 13.50 -3.89
C LYS A 330 13.54 12.84 -3.95
N MET A 331 12.66 13.37 -4.79
CA MET A 331 11.32 12.83 -5.03
C MET A 331 11.22 12.13 -6.38
N ILE A 332 11.91 12.64 -7.41
CA ILE A 332 11.87 12.06 -8.76
C ILE A 332 13.03 11.06 -8.89
N LEU A 333 12.76 9.78 -8.69
CA LEU A 333 13.79 8.75 -8.71
C LEU A 333 13.91 8.15 -10.12
N LEU A 334 15.03 8.39 -10.77
CA LEU A 334 15.36 7.81 -12.08
C LEU A 334 16.41 6.72 -11.89
N TYR A 335 16.02 5.50 -12.24
CA TYR A 335 16.85 4.30 -12.09
C TYR A 335 17.21 3.73 -13.46
N ASP A 336 18.46 3.29 -13.59
CA ASP A 336 18.96 2.65 -14.80
C ASP A 336 19.60 1.31 -14.42
N SER A 337 18.89 0.21 -14.67
CA SER A 337 19.36 -1.14 -14.32
C SER A 337 20.58 -1.58 -15.12
N GLN A 338 20.95 -0.86 -16.18
CA GLN A 338 22.21 -1.10 -16.89
C GLN A 338 23.41 -0.51 -16.14
N LYS A 339 23.19 0.53 -15.32
CA LYS A 339 24.23 1.17 -14.49
C LYS A 339 24.34 0.55 -13.10
N ASP A 340 23.22 0.08 -12.55
CA ASP A 340 23.18 -0.63 -11.27
C ASP A 340 22.42 -1.95 -11.43
N GLN A 341 23.14 -3.07 -11.35
CA GLN A 341 22.53 -4.39 -11.49
C GLN A 341 21.74 -4.80 -10.23
N LEU A 342 21.94 -4.15 -9.08
CA LEU A 342 21.25 -4.50 -7.83
C LEU A 342 19.77 -4.14 -7.86
N ILE A 343 19.37 -3.20 -8.72
CA ILE A 343 17.97 -2.81 -8.94
C ILE A 343 17.31 -3.62 -10.05
N ASP A 344 18.03 -4.52 -10.71
CA ASP A 344 17.46 -5.43 -11.71
C ASP A 344 16.63 -6.51 -11.00
N ASN A 345 15.31 -6.33 -11.04
CA ASN A 345 14.36 -7.24 -10.41
C ASN A 345 13.91 -8.38 -11.34
N ARG A 346 14.49 -8.50 -12.54
CA ARG A 346 14.19 -9.61 -13.44
C ARG A 346 14.61 -10.92 -12.77
N TRP A 347 13.74 -11.94 -12.86
CA TRP A 347 13.98 -13.28 -12.31
C TRP A 347 14.02 -13.39 -10.77
N LEU A 348 13.80 -12.29 -10.03
CA LEU A 348 13.64 -12.37 -8.59
C LEU A 348 12.20 -12.77 -8.24
N ILE A 349 12.06 -13.76 -7.36
CA ILE A 349 10.77 -14.14 -6.78
C ILE A 349 10.39 -13.07 -5.74
N LYS A 350 9.12 -12.68 -5.69
CA LYS A 350 8.63 -11.76 -4.65
C LYS A 350 8.92 -12.34 -3.26
N PRO A 351 9.40 -11.55 -2.30
CA PRO A 351 9.69 -12.04 -0.96
C PRO A 351 8.43 -12.60 -0.30
N PHE A 352 8.57 -13.75 0.34
CA PHE A 352 7.55 -14.30 1.23
C PHE A 352 7.90 -13.91 2.66
N TYR A 353 7.10 -13.02 3.25
CA TYR A 353 7.25 -12.66 4.66
C TYR A 353 6.83 -13.83 5.54
N ILE A 354 7.47 -14.01 6.69
CA ILE A 354 7.07 -14.99 7.72
C ILE A 354 6.22 -14.23 8.76
N SER A 355 5.04 -14.76 9.09
CA SER A 355 4.16 -14.14 10.09
C SER A 355 4.44 -14.69 11.48
N ASN A 356 4.15 -13.93 12.54
CA ASN A 356 4.37 -14.42 13.89
C ASN A 356 3.50 -15.62 14.22
N SER A 357 2.26 -15.74 13.69
CA SER A 357 1.47 -16.97 13.86
C SER A 357 2.18 -18.24 13.39
N GLU A 358 3.00 -18.15 12.34
CA GLU A 358 3.80 -19.28 11.85
C GLU A 358 4.99 -19.57 12.75
N ILE A 359 5.62 -18.52 13.29
CA ILE A 359 6.70 -18.63 14.28
C ILE A 359 6.16 -19.29 15.55
N GLU A 360 5.08 -18.78 16.12
CA GLU A 360 4.44 -19.31 17.32
C GLU A 360 4.01 -20.76 17.13
N ARG A 361 3.43 -21.11 15.97
CA ARG A 361 3.11 -22.50 15.67
C ARG A 361 4.33 -23.41 15.73
N ILE A 362 5.45 -22.98 15.15
CA ILE A 362 6.70 -23.75 15.20
C ILE A 362 7.20 -23.85 16.65
N LEU A 363 7.13 -22.76 17.41
CA LEU A 363 7.51 -22.74 18.82
C LEU A 363 6.64 -23.67 19.69
N ASP A 364 5.35 -23.81 19.40
CA ASP A 364 4.44 -24.76 20.05
C ASP A 364 4.73 -26.22 19.66
N GLU A 365 5.11 -26.47 18.41
CA GLU A 365 5.37 -27.81 17.88
C GLU A 365 6.74 -28.39 18.32
N ILE A 366 7.73 -27.51 18.59
CA ILE A 366 9.09 -27.91 18.97
C ILE A 366 9.10 -28.72 20.29
N PRO A 367 8.53 -28.24 21.42
CA PRO A 367 8.51 -28.99 22.67
C PRO A 367 7.87 -30.37 22.52
N VAL A 368 6.72 -30.45 21.83
CA VAL A 368 6.01 -31.72 21.58
C VAL A 368 6.88 -32.70 20.79
N SER A 369 7.67 -32.19 19.84
CA SER A 369 8.57 -33.01 19.02
C SER A 369 9.80 -33.47 19.81
N ILE A 370 10.37 -32.61 20.66
CA ILE A 370 11.47 -32.97 21.55
C ILE A 370 11.03 -34.02 22.58
N GLU A 371 9.83 -33.88 23.16
CA GLU A 371 9.32 -34.80 24.18
C GLU A 371 9.17 -36.25 23.69
N LYS A 372 9.05 -36.46 22.38
CA LYS A 372 9.07 -37.80 21.76
C LYS A 372 10.43 -38.50 21.89
N ILE A 373 11.51 -37.72 22.03
CA ILE A 373 12.90 -38.21 22.09
C ILE A 373 13.44 -38.10 23.51
N LYS A 374 13.18 -36.98 24.19
CA LYS A 374 13.73 -36.66 25.50
C LYS A 374 12.71 -35.89 26.33
N LYS A 375 12.49 -36.32 27.57
CA LYS A 375 11.65 -35.59 28.52
C LYS A 375 12.26 -34.22 28.82
N ILE A 376 11.48 -33.16 28.61
CA ILE A 376 11.91 -31.79 28.92
C ILE A 376 11.75 -31.56 30.43
N PRO A 377 12.81 -31.16 31.16
CA PRO A 377 12.71 -30.83 32.58
C PRO A 377 12.01 -29.47 32.76
N ALA A 378 11.27 -29.33 33.87
CA ALA A 378 10.54 -28.09 34.17
C ALA A 378 11.46 -26.87 34.33
N ASN A 379 12.67 -27.07 34.86
CA ASN A 379 13.71 -26.04 34.99
C ASN A 379 15.02 -26.53 34.38
N ILE A 380 15.67 -25.66 33.59
CA ILE A 380 17.00 -25.92 33.01
C ILE A 380 17.98 -24.87 33.55
N GLU A 381 18.76 -25.26 34.55
CA GLU A 381 19.68 -24.34 35.25
C GLU A 381 21.07 -24.29 34.61
N LYS A 382 21.57 -25.40 34.06
CA LYS A 382 22.92 -25.48 33.48
C LYS A 382 22.93 -25.02 32.03
N GLU A 383 23.97 -24.29 31.66
CA GLU A 383 24.17 -23.81 30.29
C GLU A 383 24.32 -24.97 29.29
N ASP A 384 25.01 -26.04 29.66
CA ASP A 384 25.22 -27.20 28.79
C ASP A 384 23.90 -27.93 28.46
N ASP A 385 22.99 -28.03 29.43
CA ASP A 385 21.66 -28.63 29.22
C ASP A 385 20.80 -27.77 28.28
N LYS A 386 20.95 -26.44 28.32
CA LYS A 386 20.31 -25.51 27.36
C LYS A 386 20.86 -25.73 25.95
N LYS A 387 22.20 -25.77 25.81
CA LYS A 387 22.86 -26.01 24.52
C LYS A 387 22.43 -27.34 23.91
N GLU A 388 22.34 -28.39 24.73
CA GLU A 388 21.88 -29.70 24.29
C GLU A 388 20.43 -29.62 23.76
N LEU A 389 19.53 -28.97 24.49
CA LEU A 389 18.13 -28.81 24.06
C LEU A 389 18.03 -28.03 22.73
N PHE A 390 18.77 -26.93 22.59
CA PHE A 390 18.82 -26.15 21.35
C PHE A 390 19.37 -26.96 20.18
N ASN A 391 20.41 -27.77 20.40
CA ASN A 391 20.96 -28.64 19.37
C ASN A 391 19.95 -29.70 18.93
N ILE A 392 19.21 -30.30 19.87
CA ILE A 392 18.16 -31.27 19.56
C ILE A 392 17.04 -30.59 18.75
N ALA A 393 16.58 -29.42 19.17
CA ALA A 393 15.56 -28.66 18.45
C ALA A 393 16.01 -28.33 17.02
N THR A 394 17.26 -27.88 16.85
CA THR A 394 17.85 -27.55 15.55
C THR A 394 17.95 -28.79 14.66
N GLN A 395 18.40 -29.92 15.19
CA GLN A 395 18.49 -31.18 14.44
C GLN A 395 17.10 -31.68 14.01
N LEU A 396 16.09 -31.56 14.86
CA LEU A 396 14.71 -31.89 14.52
C LEU A 396 14.19 -31.03 13.37
N LEU A 397 14.37 -29.71 13.46
CA LEU A 397 13.93 -28.78 12.42
C LEU A 397 14.66 -29.01 11.09
N LEU A 398 15.97 -29.28 11.12
CA LEU A 398 16.74 -29.63 9.92
C LEU A 398 16.27 -30.94 9.30
N GLY A 399 15.91 -31.94 10.13
CA GLY A 399 15.32 -33.19 9.67
C GLY A 399 13.98 -32.98 8.97
N THR A 400 13.06 -32.23 9.60
CA THR A 400 11.76 -31.87 9.01
C THR A 400 11.95 -31.10 7.71
N LEU A 401 12.85 -30.13 7.67
CA LEU A 401 13.14 -29.36 6.46
C LEU A 401 13.68 -30.26 5.33
N ALA A 402 14.60 -31.17 5.64
CA ALA A 402 15.13 -32.11 4.66
C ALA A 402 14.03 -33.04 4.10
N ASP A 403 13.06 -33.44 4.93
CA ASP A 403 11.92 -34.23 4.48
C ASP A 403 10.93 -33.42 3.64
N GLU A 404 10.67 -32.15 4.00
CA GLU A 404 9.84 -31.24 3.19
C GLU A 404 10.47 -30.96 1.83
N ILE A 405 11.78 -30.70 1.77
CA ILE A 405 12.50 -30.44 0.52
C ILE A 405 12.41 -31.62 -0.45
N LYS A 406 12.42 -32.87 0.03
CA LYS A 406 12.28 -34.06 -0.83
C LYS A 406 10.98 -34.08 -1.64
N PHE A 407 9.91 -33.44 -1.15
CA PHE A 407 8.66 -33.32 -1.92
C PHE A 407 8.77 -32.35 -3.10
N PHE A 408 9.74 -31.43 -3.05
CA PHE A 408 10.00 -30.45 -4.11
C PHE A 408 11.19 -30.84 -4.99
N GLU A 409 12.10 -31.67 -4.49
CA GLU A 409 13.23 -32.24 -5.25
C GLU A 409 12.80 -33.39 -6.17
N PHE A 410 11.81 -33.20 -7.06
CA PHE A 410 11.65 -34.00 -8.29
C PHE A 410 10.78 -33.26 -9.33
N GLU A 411 11.43 -32.57 -10.27
CA GLU A 411 11.25 -32.68 -11.73
C GLU A 411 12.27 -31.74 -12.42
N HIS A 412 13.45 -32.28 -12.72
CA HIS A 412 14.36 -31.77 -13.76
C HIS A 412 14.53 -32.83 -14.85
#